data_AF-A0A7L3L4P5-F1
#
_entry.id   AF-A0A7L3L4P5-F1
#
_cell.length_a   1.000
_cell.length_b   1.000
_cell.length_c   1.000
_cell.angle_alpha   90.00
_cell.angle_beta   90.00
_cell.angle_gamma   90.00
#
_symmetry.space_group_name_H-M   'P 1'
#
loop_
_entity.id
_entity.type
_entity.pdbx_description
1 polymer ?
#
loop_
_entity_poly.entity_id
_entity_poly.type
_entity_poly.pdbx_seq_one_letter_code
_entity_poly.pdbx_strand_id
1 'polypeptide(L)'
;CLPLTTESQKLFAFEWENPESRRKTQLTWTVLPQGFKNSPTIFGNQLAKELETWMTPDNKGILLQYVDDLLVATETRDSCTRWTINLLNFLGLSGYRVSQQKAQLVRQRVTYLGLEISGGQRELGTERKEAICRTP
;
A
#
# COMPACT_ATOMS: atom_id res chain seq x y z
N CYS A 1 -5.57 -7.42 4.47
CA CYS A 1 -6.58 -6.44 4.89
C CYS A 1 -6.77 -6.54 6.39
N LEU A 2 -6.90 -5.42 7.12
CA LEU A 2 -6.97 -5.45 8.58
C LEU A 2 -8.38 -5.79 9.07
N PRO A 3 -8.55 -6.84 9.90
CA PRO A 3 -9.83 -7.16 10.50
C PRO A 3 -10.32 -6.05 11.44
N LEU A 4 -11.64 -5.82 11.46
CA LEU A 4 -12.28 -4.99 12.47
C LEU A 4 -12.73 -5.85 13.65
N THR A 5 -12.56 -5.32 14.87
CA THR A 5 -13.15 -5.93 16.07
C THR A 5 -14.66 -5.93 15.97
N THR A 6 -15.32 -6.96 16.50
CA THR A 6 -16.78 -7.13 16.44
C THR A 6 -17.54 -5.94 17.00
N GLU A 7 -16.99 -5.28 18.03
CA GLU A 7 -17.57 -4.07 18.64
C GLU A 7 -17.57 -2.89 17.68
N SER A 8 -16.50 -2.75 16.88
CA SER A 8 -16.33 -1.64 15.94
C SER A 8 -17.12 -1.83 14.65
N GLN A 9 -17.49 -3.06 14.29
CA GLN A 9 -18.26 -3.35 13.07
C GLN A 9 -19.58 -2.59 13.05
N LYS A 10 -20.26 -2.42 14.19
CA LYS A 10 -21.54 -1.70 14.25
C LYS A 10 -21.43 -0.22 13.83
N LEU A 11 -20.24 0.38 13.92
CA LEU A 11 -20.00 1.78 13.54
C LEU A 11 -20.01 2.00 12.02
N PHE A 12 -19.82 0.93 11.24
CA PHE A 12 -19.69 0.99 9.78
C PHE A 12 -20.86 0.33 9.05
N ALA A 13 -22.01 0.24 9.71
CA ALA A 13 -23.20 -0.32 9.12
C ALA A 13 -23.77 0.59 8.01
N PHE A 14 -24.30 -0.02 6.95
CA PHE A 14 -25.00 0.66 5.87
C PHE A 14 -26.23 -0.14 5.44
N GLU A 15 -27.21 0.56 4.87
CA GLU A 15 -28.41 -0.08 4.32
C GLU A 15 -28.19 -0.44 2.85
N TRP A 16 -28.68 -1.62 2.47
CA TRP A 16 -28.78 -2.04 1.09
C TRP A 16 -30.22 -2.45 0.79
N GLU A 17 -30.78 -1.91 -0.28
CA GLU A 17 -32.10 -2.30 -0.81
C GLU A 17 -31.88 -3.18 -2.04
N ASN A 18 -32.49 -4.37 -2.02
CA ASN A 18 -32.47 -5.25 -3.18
C ASN A 18 -33.30 -4.62 -4.31
N PRO A 19 -32.73 -4.42 -5.51
CA PRO A 19 -33.41 -3.70 -6.60
C PRO A 19 -34.64 -4.43 -7.16
N GLU A 20 -34.69 -5.76 -7.03
CA GLU A 20 -35.79 -6.59 -7.53
C GLU A 20 -36.89 -6.76 -6.47
N SER A 21 -36.51 -7.19 -5.26
CA SER A 21 -37.47 -7.52 -4.20
C SER A 21 -37.84 -6.33 -3.30
N ARG A 22 -37.19 -5.17 -3.45
CA ARG A 22 -37.36 -3.98 -2.59
C ARG A 22 -37.09 -4.20 -1.11
N ARG A 23 -36.52 -5.36 -0.75
CA ARG A 23 -36.18 -5.69 0.64
C ARG A 23 -34.97 -4.89 1.09
N LYS A 24 -35.11 -4.20 2.21
CA LYS A 24 -34.01 -3.52 2.89
C LYS A 24 -33.32 -4.46 3.88
N THR A 25 -32.00 -4.44 3.88
CA THR A 25 -31.17 -5.12 4.88
C THR A 25 -30.03 -4.20 5.32
N GLN A 26 -29.57 -4.41 6.55
CA GLN A 26 -28.36 -3.75 7.04
C GLN A 26 -27.17 -4.68 6.83
N LEU A 27 -26.08 -4.13 6.32
CA LEU A 27 -24.79 -4.79 6.16
C LEU A 27 -23.73 -4.01 6.93
N THR A 28 -22.60 -4.65 7.22
CA THR A 28 -21.45 -3.95 7.79
C THR A 28 -20.14 -4.55 7.30
N TRP A 29 -19.06 -3.80 7.48
CA TRP A 29 -17.70 -4.21 7.15
C TRP A 29 -17.09 -5.06 8.26
N THR A 30 -16.44 -6.16 7.87
CA THR A 30 -15.64 -7.02 8.77
C THR A 30 -14.15 -6.68 8.75
N VAL A 31 -13.73 -5.83 7.81
CA VAL A 31 -12.37 -5.31 7.65
C VAL A 31 -12.42 -3.78 7.60
N LEU A 32 -11.28 -3.15 7.86
CA LEU A 32 -11.15 -1.70 7.89
C LEU A 32 -11.65 -1.08 6.56
N PRO A 33 -12.72 -0.26 6.57
CA PRO A 33 -13.36 0.19 5.35
C PRO A 33 -12.57 1.30 4.66
N GLN A 34 -12.70 1.35 3.34
CA GLN A 34 -12.27 2.50 2.54
C GLN A 34 -13.18 3.71 2.83
N GLY A 35 -12.60 4.90 2.90
CA GLY A 35 -13.33 6.15 3.20
C GLY A 35 -13.38 6.52 4.67
N PHE A 36 -13.00 5.63 5.59
CA PHE A 36 -12.79 6.03 6.99
C PHE A 36 -11.49 6.81 7.14
N LYS A 37 -11.57 8.00 7.74
CA LYS A 37 -10.47 8.98 7.81
C LYS A 37 -9.17 8.44 8.41
N ASN A 38 -9.25 7.52 9.37
CA ASN A 38 -8.07 6.97 10.04
C ASN A 38 -7.60 5.66 9.40
N SER A 39 -8.29 5.14 8.37
CA SER A 39 -7.89 3.90 7.71
C SER A 39 -6.44 3.94 7.19
N PRO A 40 -5.98 5.01 6.52
CA PRO A 40 -4.59 5.09 6.06
C PRO A 40 -3.59 5.02 7.21
N THR A 41 -3.83 5.75 8.31
CA THR A 41 -2.93 5.76 9.46
C THR A 41 -2.90 4.41 10.17
N ILE A 42 -4.07 3.78 10.39
CA ILE A 42 -4.15 2.46 11.04
C ILE A 42 -3.43 1.40 10.19
N PHE A 43 -3.67 1.41 8.87
CA PHE A 43 -3.01 0.48 7.96
C PHE A 43 -1.50 0.70 7.91
N GLY A 44 -1.06 1.95 7.73
CA GLY A 44 0.35 2.30 7.68
C GLY A 44 1.10 1.88 8.95
N ASN A 45 0.52 2.14 10.13
CA ASN A 45 1.14 1.77 11.41
C ASN A 45 1.24 0.25 11.59
N GLN A 46 0.20 -0.50 11.22
CA GLN A 46 0.23 -1.95 11.33
C GLN A 46 1.26 -2.57 10.38
N LEU A 47 1.30 -2.10 9.12
CA LEU A 47 2.31 -2.58 8.17
C LEU A 47 3.73 -2.19 8.61
N ALA A 48 3.93 -0.98 9.14
CA ALA A 48 5.23 -0.55 9.67
C ALA A 48 5.72 -1.47 10.79
N LYS A 49 4.84 -1.77 11.75
CA LYS A 49 5.14 -2.67 12.87
C LYS A 49 5.50 -4.09 12.40
N GLU A 50 4.85 -4.58 11.36
CA GLU A 50 5.22 -5.89 10.79
C GLU A 50 6.57 -5.81 10.08
N LEU A 51 6.83 -4.74 9.32
CA LEU A 51 8.11 -4.53 8.65
C LEU A 51 9.29 -4.38 9.62
N GLU A 52 9.08 -4.00 10.89
CA GLU A 52 10.13 -4.02 11.92
C GLU A 52 10.64 -5.46 12.20
N THR A 53 9.80 -6.47 12.00
CA THR A 53 10.18 -7.89 12.18
C THR A 53 10.78 -8.51 10.92
N TRP A 54 10.77 -7.78 9.81
CA TRP A 54 11.26 -8.27 8.54
C TRP A 54 12.79 -8.33 8.52
N MET A 55 13.33 -9.54 8.32
CA MET A 55 14.77 -9.74 8.21
C MET A 55 15.27 -9.44 6.81
N THR A 56 16.05 -8.36 6.66
CA THR A 56 16.62 -7.97 5.38
C THR A 56 17.68 -8.99 4.91
N PRO A 57 17.83 -9.24 3.60
CA PRO A 57 18.84 -10.15 3.08
C PRO A 57 20.30 -9.72 3.36
N ASP A 58 20.53 -8.42 3.48
CA ASP A 58 21.79 -7.79 3.86
C ASP A 58 21.53 -6.38 4.45
N ASN A 59 22.56 -5.68 4.92
CA ASN A 59 22.46 -4.32 5.47
C ASN A 59 22.76 -3.22 4.43
N LYS A 60 22.64 -3.52 3.12
CA LYS A 60 23.06 -2.62 2.03
C LYS A 60 21.89 -2.04 1.21
N GLY A 61 20.70 -2.03 1.80
CA GLY A 61 19.48 -1.53 1.17
C GLY A 61 18.65 -0.68 2.12
N ILE A 62 17.68 0.02 1.55
CA ILE A 62 16.72 0.84 2.26
C ILE A 62 15.32 0.47 1.78
N LEU A 63 14.39 0.32 2.73
CA LEU A 63 12.96 0.23 2.49
C LEU A 63 12.31 1.53 2.96
N LEU A 64 11.58 2.19 2.07
CA LEU A 64 10.70 3.31 2.41
C LEU A 64 9.25 2.85 2.34
N GLN A 65 8.47 3.28 3.32
CA GLN A 65 7.04 3.00 3.41
C GLN A 65 6.26 4.32 3.54
N TYR A 66 5.16 4.41 2.79
CA TYR A 66 4.13 5.41 2.97
C TYR A 66 2.76 4.75 2.84
N VAL A 67 2.07 4.55 3.96
CA VAL A 67 0.79 3.81 4.02
C VAL A 67 0.94 2.43 3.37
N ASP A 68 0.42 2.25 2.15
CA ASP A 68 0.44 1.03 1.33
C ASP A 68 1.49 1.04 0.21
N ASP A 69 2.18 2.16 -0.02
CA ASP A 69 3.24 2.29 -1.00
C ASP A 69 4.62 1.97 -0.39
N LEU A 70 5.30 0.99 -0.99
CA LEU A 70 6.65 0.54 -0.59
C LEU A 70 7.67 0.82 -1.69
N LEU A 71 8.87 1.25 -1.31
CA LEU A 71 10.01 1.45 -2.20
C LEU A 71 11.26 0.78 -1.64
N VAL A 72 11.83 -0.15 -2.40
CA VAL A 72 13.12 -0.77 -2.11
C VAL A 72 14.21 -0.10 -2.95
N ALA A 73 15.28 0.34 -2.31
CA ALA A 73 16.46 0.91 -2.97
C ALA A 73 17.74 0.22 -2.48
N THR A 74 18.58 -0.21 -3.42
CA THR A 74 19.88 -0.86 -3.15
C THR A 74 20.91 -0.40 -4.18
N GLU A 75 22.20 -0.55 -3.88
CA GLU A 75 23.29 -0.14 -4.79
C GLU A 75 23.36 -0.97 -6.08
N THR A 76 23.10 -2.27 -6.00
CA THR A 76 23.23 -3.19 -7.15
C THR A 76 21.90 -3.82 -7.53
N ARG A 77 21.75 -4.18 -8.81
CA ARG A 77 20.58 -4.88 -9.34
C ARG A 77 20.34 -6.23 -8.65
N ASP A 78 21.41 -6.96 -8.35
CA ASP A 78 21.32 -8.28 -7.72
C ASP A 78 20.88 -8.17 -6.26
N SER A 79 21.36 -7.16 -5.53
CA SER A 79 20.86 -6.86 -4.19
C SER A 79 19.38 -6.46 -4.24
N CYS A 80 18.98 -5.61 -5.19
CA CYS A 80 17.58 -5.19 -5.37
C CYS A 80 16.66 -6.40 -5.63
N THR A 81 17.11 -7.34 -6.45
CA THR A 81 16.38 -8.57 -6.75
C THR A 81 16.19 -9.43 -5.50
N ARG A 82 17.26 -9.65 -4.73
CA ARG A 82 17.21 -10.41 -3.47
C ARG A 82 16.28 -9.75 -2.44
N TRP A 83 16.41 -8.44 -2.25
CA TRP A 83 15.54 -7.64 -1.37
C TRP A 83 14.08 -7.73 -1.79
N THR A 84 13.79 -7.57 -3.09
CA THR A 84 12.42 -7.62 -3.63
C THR A 84 11.79 -8.99 -3.40
N ILE A 85 12.49 -10.09 -3.71
CA ILE A 85 11.97 -11.46 -3.50
C ILE A 85 11.69 -11.70 -2.01
N ASN A 86 12.64 -11.33 -1.15
CA ASN A 86 12.50 -11.54 0.28
C ASN A 86 11.33 -10.72 0.88
N LEU A 87 11.19 -9.45 0.47
CA LEU A 87 10.07 -8.61 0.87
C LEU A 87 8.72 -9.17 0.38
N LEU A 88 8.63 -9.61 -0.88
CA LEU A 88 7.39 -10.18 -1.42
C LEU A 88 6.99 -11.47 -0.70
N ASN A 89 7.95 -12.33 -0.36
CA ASN A 89 7.70 -13.53 0.44
C ASN A 89 7.19 -13.16 1.84
N PHE A 90 7.85 -12.20 2.51
CA PHE A 90 7.43 -11.71 3.81
C PHE A 90 5.99 -11.17 3.77
N LEU A 91 5.69 -10.27 2.83
CA LEU A 91 4.35 -9.70 2.66
C LEU A 91 3.30 -10.77 2.39
N GLY A 92 3.62 -11.76 1.54
CA GLY A 92 2.73 -12.87 1.23
C GLY A 92 2.44 -13.75 2.45
N LEU A 93 3.46 -14.07 3.26
CA LEU A 93 3.31 -14.83 4.50
C LEU A 93 2.51 -14.06 5.56
N SER A 94 2.65 -12.73 5.61
CA SER A 94 1.82 -11.84 6.44
C SER A 94 0.40 -11.62 5.90
N GLY A 95 0.05 -12.21 4.75
CA GLY A 95 -1.31 -12.10 4.18
C GLY A 95 -1.59 -10.77 3.45
N TYR A 96 -0.56 -9.98 3.16
CA TYR A 96 -0.66 -8.84 2.26
C TYR A 96 -0.66 -9.28 0.81
N ARG A 97 -1.25 -8.44 -0.05
CA ARG A 97 -1.27 -8.65 -1.50
C ARG A 97 -0.68 -7.44 -2.17
N VAL A 98 0.22 -7.69 -3.12
CA VAL A 98 0.87 -6.65 -3.92
C VAL A 98 0.27 -6.66 -5.32
N SER A 99 0.00 -5.49 -5.88
CA SER A 99 -0.53 -5.37 -7.24
C SER A 99 0.56 -5.70 -8.26
N GLN A 100 0.46 -6.86 -8.93
CA GLN A 100 1.39 -7.27 -9.99
C GLN A 100 1.41 -6.27 -11.16
N GLN A 101 0.24 -5.74 -11.53
CA GLN A 101 0.09 -4.80 -12.65
C GLN A 101 0.78 -3.46 -12.37
N LYS A 102 0.80 -2.99 -11.12
CA LYS A 102 1.39 -1.71 -10.72
C LYS A 102 2.84 -1.83 -10.24
N ALA A 103 3.32 -3.05 -9.99
CA ALA A 103 4.65 -3.29 -9.44
C ALA A 103 5.75 -2.84 -10.42
N GLN A 104 6.69 -2.04 -9.94
CA GLN A 104 7.86 -1.58 -10.69
C GLN A 104 9.10 -2.36 -10.24
N LEU A 105 9.25 -3.59 -10.75
CA LEU A 105 10.26 -4.54 -10.28
C LEU A 105 11.66 -4.24 -10.84
N VAL A 106 12.63 -4.05 -9.93
CA VAL A 106 14.08 -4.01 -10.22
C VAL A 106 14.43 -3.07 -11.39
N ARG A 107 13.99 -1.80 -11.28
CA ARG A 107 14.21 -0.76 -12.30
C ARG A 107 15.17 0.32 -11.81
N GLN A 108 15.91 0.92 -12.73
CA GLN A 108 16.77 2.09 -12.45
C GLN A 108 15.98 3.40 -12.33
N ARG A 109 14.78 3.46 -12.94
CA ARG A 109 13.83 4.57 -12.84
C ARG A 109 12.50 4.04 -12.36
N VAL A 110 11.96 4.67 -11.32
CA VAL A 110 10.67 4.32 -10.72
C VAL A 110 9.87 5.56 -10.40
N THR A 111 8.54 5.43 -10.34
CA THR A 111 7.64 6.44 -9.78
C THR A 111 7.22 6.04 -8.37
N TYR A 112 7.39 6.93 -7.40
CA TYR A 112 6.99 6.72 -6.00
C TYR A 112 6.36 8.00 -5.45
N LEU A 113 5.11 7.92 -4.96
CA LEU A 113 4.35 9.08 -4.44
C LEU A 113 4.26 10.28 -5.42
N GLY A 114 4.17 9.99 -6.72
CA GLY A 114 4.14 10.99 -7.78
C GLY A 114 5.49 11.68 -8.05
N LEU A 115 6.59 11.11 -7.56
CA LEU A 115 7.96 11.52 -7.89
C LEU A 115 8.61 10.47 -8.80
N GLU A 116 9.25 10.92 -9.86
CA GLU A 116 10.17 10.09 -10.65
C GLU A 116 11.54 10.09 -9.98
N ILE A 117 12.06 8.90 -9.68
CA ILE A 117 13.35 8.70 -8.99
C ILE A 117 14.28 7.92 -9.92
N SER A 118 15.47 8.46 -10.20
CA SER A 118 16.53 7.75 -10.94
C SER A 118 17.90 8.40 -10.73
N GLY A 119 18.96 7.59 -10.69
CA GLY A 119 20.35 8.10 -10.68
C GLY A 119 20.70 9.04 -9.51
N GLY A 120 20.06 8.86 -8.36
CA GLY A 120 20.24 9.75 -7.19
C GLY A 120 19.49 11.09 -7.28
N GLN A 121 18.72 11.31 -8.34
CA GLN A 121 17.88 12.49 -8.55
C GLN A 121 16.40 12.15 -8.34
N ARG A 122 15.61 13.19 -8.04
CA ARG A 122 14.14 13.10 -7.94
C ARG A 122 13.48 14.28 -8.62
N GLU A 123 12.41 14.02 -9.37
CA GLU A 123 11.64 15.04 -10.07
C GLU A 123 10.14 14.81 -9.89
N LEU A 124 9.33 15.87 -10.04
CA LEU A 124 7.88 15.72 -10.06
C LEU A 124 7.46 14.93 -11.30
N GLY A 125 6.71 13.85 -11.08
CA GLY A 125 6.17 13.02 -12.16
C GLY A 125 5.16 13.79 -13.00
N THR A 126 5.04 13.39 -14.27
CA THR A 126 4.21 14.07 -15.27
C THR A 126 2.74 14.17 -14.83
N GLU A 127 2.15 13.08 -14.32
CA GLU A 127 0.77 13.07 -13.82
C GLU A 127 0.54 14.06 -12.68
N ARG A 128 1.51 14.20 -11.77
CA ARG A 128 1.43 15.13 -10.64
C ARG A 128 1.51 16.57 -11.12
N LYS A 129 2.35 16.86 -12.12
CA LYS A 129 2.41 18.18 -12.77
C LYS A 129 1.07 18.52 -13.43
N GLU A 130 0.49 17.59 -14.17
CA GLU A 130 -0.83 17.77 -14.81
C GLU A 130 -1.94 18.03 -13.80
N ALA A 131 -1.98 17.28 -12.70
CA ALA A 131 -2.99 17.46 -11.65
C ALA A 131 -2.92 18.87 -11.04
N ILE A 132 -1.70 19.38 -10.77
CA ILE A 132 -1.51 20.74 -10.26
C ILE A 132 -1.94 21.78 -11.30
N CYS A 133 -1.54 21.60 -12.56
CA CYS A 133 -1.89 22.55 -13.63
C CYS A 133 -3.39 22.59 -13.96
N ARG A 134 -4.14 21.51 -13.66
CA ARG A 134 -5.60 21.43 -13.83
C ARG A 134 -6.38 21.91 -12.61
N THR A 135 -5.71 22.26 -11.51
CA THR A 135 -6.40 22.80 -10.34
C THR A 135 -6.89 24.22 -10.67
N PRO A 136 -8.20 24.51 -10.52
CA PRO A 136 -8.77 25.81 -10.85
C PRO A 136 -8.26 26.95 -9.98
#